data_AF-A0A3S0EL06-F1
#
_entry.id   AF-A0A3S0EL06-F1
#
_cell.length_a   1.000
_cell.length_b   1.000
_cell.length_c   1.000
_cell.angle_alpha   90.00
_cell.angle_beta   90.00
_cell.angle_gamma   90.00
#
_symmetry.space_group_name_H-M   'P 1'
#
loop_
_entity.id
_entity.type
_entity.pdbx_description
1 polymer ?
#
loop_
_entity_poly.entity_id
_entity_poly.type
_entity_poly.pdbx_seq_one_letter_code
_entity_poly.pdbx_strand_id
1 'polypeptide(L)'
;RLAFIRHARELGFEVEAIRTLLSLQDDPEQACAAADAIAKSRLIEVEKRIASLNALRDELKRMVKQCASGRVGDCRVIETLADTTHAHGRLAEA
;
A
#
# COMPACT_ATOMS: atom_id res chain seq x y z
N ARG A 1 10.80 8.20 -24.11
CA ARG A 1 10.29 9.07 -23.03
C ARG A 1 8.88 8.70 -22.52
N LEU A 2 7.83 8.63 -23.35
CA LEU A 2 6.46 8.28 -22.86
C LEU A 2 6.36 6.89 -22.21
N ALA A 3 7.04 5.87 -22.77
CA ALA A 3 7.08 4.54 -22.17
C ALA A 3 7.70 4.52 -20.76
N PHE A 4 8.71 5.37 -20.52
CA PHE A 4 9.35 5.53 -19.22
C PHE A 4 8.38 6.11 -18.20
N ILE A 5 7.68 7.20 -18.56
CA ILE A 5 6.67 7.82 -17.70
C ILE A 5 5.57 6.82 -17.36
N ARG A 6 5.05 6.10 -18.35
CA ARG A 6 4.02 5.09 -18.13
C ARG A 6 4.51 4.02 -17.14
N HIS A 7 5.70 3.48 -17.35
CA HIS A 7 6.26 2.46 -16.48
C HIS A 7 6.50 2.96 -15.05
N ALA A 8 7.02 4.18 -14.89
CA ALA A 8 7.23 4.76 -13.57
C ALA A 8 5.90 5.01 -12.83
N ARG A 9 4.84 5.40 -13.55
CA ARG A 9 3.49 5.50 -12.98
C ARG A 9 2.90 4.15 -12.58
N GLU A 10 3.13 3.11 -13.38
CA GLU A 10 2.72 1.73 -13.05
C GLU A 10 3.38 1.22 -11.76
N LEU A 11 4.63 1.62 -11.50
CA LEU A 11 5.35 1.33 -10.25
C LEU A 11 4.91 2.24 -9.07
N GLY A 12 4.04 3.22 -9.34
CA GLY A 12 3.50 4.14 -8.35
C GLY A 12 4.49 5.20 -7.88
N PHE A 13 5.43 5.62 -8.74
CA PHE A 13 6.21 6.83 -8.47
C PHE A 13 5.35 8.08 -8.67
N GLU A 14 5.53 9.04 -7.77
CA GLU A 14 4.92 10.36 -7.85
C GLU A 14 5.47 11.18 -9.03
N VAL A 15 4.69 12.12 -9.53
CA VAL A 15 5.05 12.93 -10.72
C VAL A 15 6.38 13.65 -10.54
N GLU A 16 6.69 14.15 -9.34
CA GLU A 16 7.97 14.80 -9.07
C GLU A 16 9.16 13.83 -9.16
N ALA A 17 9.03 12.64 -8.58
CA ALA A 17 10.04 11.60 -8.69
C ALA A 17 10.27 11.20 -10.16
N ILE A 18 9.21 11.09 -10.95
CA ILE A 18 9.30 10.78 -12.39
C ILE A 18 10.06 11.88 -13.14
N ARG A 19 9.84 13.16 -12.82
CA ARG A 19 10.59 14.26 -13.42
C ARG A 19 12.07 14.18 -13.11
N THR A 20 12.44 13.95 -11.85
CA THR A 20 13.84 13.78 -11.45
C THR A 20 14.48 12.60 -12.17
N LEU A 21 13.80 11.46 -12.23
CA LEU A 21 14.28 10.27 -12.93
C LEU A 21 14.42 10.49 -14.44
N LEU A 22 13.54 11.29 -15.06
CA LEU A 22 13.67 11.69 -16.46
C LEU A 22 14.90 12.59 -16.68
N SER A 23 15.14 13.56 -15.80
CA SER A 23 16.32 14.42 -15.89
C SER A 23 17.62 13.63 -15.78
N LEU A 24 17.67 12.63 -14.90
CA LEU A 24 18.82 11.72 -14.77
C LEU A 24 18.99 10.82 -16.01
N GLN A 25 17.89 10.40 -16.63
CA GLN A 25 17.95 9.63 -17.88
C GLN A 25 18.48 10.45 -19.06
N ASP A 26 18.18 11.75 -19.10
CA ASP A 26 18.62 12.65 -20.17
C ASP A 26 20.14 12.99 -20.07
N ASP A 27 20.78 12.74 -18.92
CA ASP A 27 22.22 12.95 -18.68
C ASP A 27 22.88 11.77 -17.94
N PRO A 28 23.36 10.75 -18.68
CA PRO A 28 23.85 9.49 -18.11
C PRO A 28 25.18 9.60 -17.34
N GLU A 29 25.89 10.73 -17.44
CA GLU A 29 27.13 10.96 -16.70
C GLU A 29 26.86 11.46 -15.26
N GLN A 30 25.60 11.78 -14.92
CA GLN A 30 25.22 12.19 -13.57
C GLN A 30 25.25 11.03 -12.58
N ALA A 31 25.53 11.37 -11.32
CA ALA A 31 25.49 10.40 -10.23
C ALA A 31 24.08 9.85 -10.01
N CYS A 32 23.95 8.52 -9.97
CA CYS A 32 22.67 7.84 -9.77
C CYS A 32 22.12 7.90 -8.33
N ALA A 33 22.79 8.60 -7.41
CA ALA A 33 22.42 8.68 -5.99
C ALA A 33 20.98 9.19 -5.77
N ALA A 34 20.53 10.14 -6.60
CA ALA A 34 19.15 10.63 -6.54
C ALA A 34 18.13 9.57 -6.99
N ALA A 35 18.44 8.79 -8.03
CA ALA A 35 17.58 7.68 -8.46
C ALA A 35 17.48 6.59 -7.40
N ASP A 36 18.61 6.25 -6.76
CA ASP A 36 18.68 5.27 -5.67
C ASP A 36 17.85 5.72 -4.45
N ALA A 37 17.95 6.99 -4.05
CA ALA A 37 17.14 7.55 -2.96
C ALA A 37 15.64 7.51 -3.27
N ILE A 38 15.24 7.86 -4.49
CA ILE A 38 13.84 7.80 -4.95
C ILE A 38 13.31 6.36 -4.88
N ALA A 39 14.07 5.39 -5.41
CA ALA A 39 13.70 3.99 -5.40
C ALA A 39 13.55 3.45 -3.97
N LYS A 40 14.48 3.79 -3.07
CA LYS A 40 14.43 3.40 -1.65
C LYS A 40 13.22 3.98 -0.93
N SER A 41 12.91 5.25 -1.15
CA SER A 41 11.70 5.86 -0.56
C SER A 41 10.44 5.13 -1.00
N ARG A 42 10.33 4.83 -2.29
CA ARG A 42 9.18 4.12 -2.83
C ARG A 42 9.06 2.70 -2.27
N LEU A 43 10.18 2.00 -2.13
CA LEU A 43 10.21 0.67 -1.53
C LEU A 43 9.64 0.69 -0.11
N ILE A 44 10.07 1.65 0.73
CA ILE A 44 9.60 1.79 2.12
C ILE A 44 8.08 1.99 2.16
N GLU A 45 7.52 2.82 1.29
CA GLU A 45 6.08 3.05 1.21
C GLU A 45 5.30 1.78 0.81
N VAL A 46 5.83 1.05 -0.18
CA VAL A 46 5.24 -0.20 -0.65
C VAL A 46 5.25 -1.24 0.48
N GLU A 47 6.36 -1.39 1.19
CA GLU A 47 6.48 -2.30 2.33
C GLU A 47 5.49 -1.96 3.45
N LYS A 48 5.34 -0.67 3.79
CA LYS A 48 4.32 -0.20 4.75
C LYS A 48 2.91 -0.57 4.30
N ARG A 49 2.59 -0.36 3.01
CA ARG A 49 1.28 -0.70 2.47
C ARG A 49 1.03 -2.20 2.49
N ILE A 50 2.02 -3.01 2.14
CA ILE A 50 1.95 -4.48 2.22
C ILE A 50 1.68 -4.91 3.66
N ALA A 51 2.39 -4.36 4.64
CA ALA A 51 2.18 -4.69 6.05
C ALA A 51 0.73 -4.38 6.50
N SER A 52 0.21 -3.20 6.16
CA SER A 52 -1.17 -2.81 6.44
C SER A 52 -2.20 -3.73 5.76
N LEU A 53 -2.00 -4.05 4.48
CA LEU A 53 -2.88 -4.95 3.73
C LEU A 53 -2.82 -6.39 4.24
N ASN A 54 -1.66 -6.86 4.69
CA ASN A 54 -1.53 -8.18 5.31
C ASN A 54 -2.31 -8.25 6.63
N ALA A 55 -2.21 -7.23 7.47
CA ALA A 55 -2.98 -7.16 8.71
C ALA A 55 -4.49 -7.20 8.44
N LEU A 56 -4.96 -6.40 7.48
CA LEU A 56 -6.36 -6.39 7.05
C LEU A 56 -6.79 -7.75 6.49
N ARG A 57 -5.97 -8.36 5.62
CA ARG A 57 -6.24 -9.69 5.06
C ARG A 57 -6.37 -10.73 6.17
N ASP A 58 -5.52 -10.69 7.17
CA ASP A 58 -5.50 -11.68 8.24
C ASP A 58 -6.71 -11.50 9.17
N GLU A 59 -7.17 -10.27 9.39
CA GLU A 59 -8.46 -10.00 10.06
C GLU A 59 -9.64 -10.54 9.24
N LEU A 60 -9.73 -10.21 7.96
CA LEU A 60 -10.79 -10.73 7.08
C LEU A 60 -10.81 -12.27 7.06
N LYS A 61 -9.63 -12.92 7.06
CA LYS A 61 -9.52 -14.38 7.17
C LYS A 61 -10.07 -14.90 8.51
N ARG A 62 -9.83 -14.21 9.63
CA ARG A 62 -10.40 -14.58 10.94
C ARG A 62 -11.92 -14.48 10.92
N MET A 63 -12.45 -13.37 10.42
CA MET A 63 -13.88 -13.11 10.34
C MET A 63 -14.61 -14.17 9.50
N VAL A 64 -14.08 -14.49 8.32
CA VAL A 64 -14.68 -15.50 7.41
C VAL A 64 -14.59 -16.92 8.00
N LYS A 65 -13.48 -17.29 8.66
CA LYS A 65 -13.35 -18.63 9.28
C LYS A 65 -14.33 -18.87 10.43
N GLN A 66 -14.75 -17.81 11.13
CA GLN A 66 -15.61 -17.91 12.32
C GLN A 66 -17.10 -17.80 11.97
N CYS A 67 -17.44 -17.57 10.70
CA CYS A 67 -18.81 -17.60 10.20
C CYS A 67 -19.21 -19.05 9.86
N ALA A 68 -19.86 -19.75 10.79
CA ALA A 68 -20.14 -21.18 10.65
C ALA A 68 -21.64 -21.58 10.71
N SER A 69 -22.57 -20.64 10.80
CA SER A 69 -23.99 -20.99 10.99
C SER A 69 -24.86 -19.97 10.28
N GLY A 70 -25.63 -20.40 9.28
CA GLY A 70 -26.38 -19.59 8.31
C GLY A 70 -27.48 -18.67 8.86
N ARG A 71 -27.40 -18.23 10.12
CA ARG A 71 -28.24 -17.19 10.72
C ARG A 71 -27.38 -15.99 11.08
N VAL A 72 -27.85 -14.80 10.72
CA VAL A 72 -27.17 -13.52 10.99
C VAL A 72 -26.95 -13.28 12.49
N GLY A 73 -27.84 -13.79 13.35
CA GLY A 73 -27.71 -13.68 14.82
C GLY A 73 -26.51 -14.44 15.40
N ASP A 74 -25.96 -15.42 14.67
CA ASP A 74 -24.78 -16.19 15.07
C ASP A 74 -23.54 -15.79 14.24
N CYS A 75 -23.63 -14.70 13.48
CA CYS A 75 -22.62 -14.30 12.51
C CYS A 75 -21.50 -13.51 13.17
N ARG A 76 -20.38 -14.18 13.43
CA ARG A 76 -19.17 -13.58 14.01
C ARG A 76 -18.63 -12.38 13.21
N VAL A 77 -18.84 -12.35 11.89
CA VAL A 77 -18.50 -11.20 11.03
C VAL A 77 -19.24 -9.94 11.48
N ILE A 78 -20.55 -10.05 11.72
CA ILE A 78 -21.40 -8.93 12.13
C ILE A 78 -21.09 -8.53 13.57
N GLU A 79 -20.85 -9.50 14.45
CA GLU A 79 -20.42 -9.26 15.83
C GLU A 79 -19.10 -8.47 15.89
N THR A 80 -18.05 -8.92 15.17
CA THR A 80 -16.74 -8.24 15.13
C THR A 80 -16.82 -6.84 14.52
N LEU A 81 -17.70 -6.60 13.53
CA LEU A 81 -17.90 -5.27 12.95
C LEU A 81 -18.74 -4.34 13.84
N ALA A 82 -19.68 -4.89 14.60
CA ALA A 82 -20.49 -4.14 15.57
C ALA A 82 -19.70 -3.80 16.84
N ASP A 83 -18.70 -4.62 17.18
CA ASP A 83 -17.78 -4.35 18.28
C ASP A 83 -16.76 -3.25 17.88
N THR A 84 -17.15 -2.01 18.13
CA THR A 84 -16.31 -0.81 17.96
C THR A 84 -15.07 -0.79 18.88
N THR A 85 -14.93 -1.76 19.78
CA THR A 85 -13.78 -1.92 20.68
C THR A 85 -12.61 -2.63 20.02
N HIS A 86 -12.81 -3.26 18.86
CA HIS A 86 -11.71 -3.77 18.04
C HIS A 86 -10.92 -2.60 17.45
N ALA A 87 -9.92 -2.15 18.21
CA ALA A 87 -8.95 -1.14 17.83
C ALA A 87 -8.01 -1.67 16.72
N HIS A 88 -8.54 -1.93 15.53
CA HIS A 88 -7.74 -1.93 14.30
C HIS A 88 -7.75 -0.51 13.73
N GLY A 89 -6.93 0.33 14.37
CA GLY A 89 -6.28 1.49 13.78
C GLY A 89 -7.14 2.41 12.93
N ARG A 90 -7.56 3.52 13.53
CA ARG A 90 -7.70 4.81 12.83
C ARG A 90 -6.54 4.96 11.84
N LEU A 91 -6.84 4.79 10.56
CA LEU A 91 -6.02 5.28 9.47
C LEU A 91 -6.87 6.31 8.73
N ALA A 92 -6.55 7.58 8.98
CA ALA A 92 -6.78 8.79 8.17
C ALA A 92 -7.55 9.92 8.89
N GLU A 93 -6.91 10.57 9.87
CA GLU A 93 -6.97 12.03 10.03
C GLU A 93 -5.55 12.55 10.38
N ALA A 94 -5.17 13.67 9.75
CA ALA A 94 -3.87 14.36 9.66
C ALA A 94 -2.91 13.87 8.56
#